data_AF-A0A6J0VAA2-F1
#
_entry.id   AF-A0A6J0VAA2-F1
#
_cell.length_a   1.000
_cell.length_b   1.000
_cell.length_c   1.000
_cell.angle_alpha   90.00
_cell.angle_beta   90.00
_cell.angle_gamma   90.00
#
_symmetry.space_group_name_H-M   'P 1'
#
loop_
_entity.id
_entity.type
_entity.pdbx_description
1 polymer ?
#
loop_
_entity_poly.entity_id
_entity_poly.type
_entity_poly.pdbx_seq_one_letter_code
_entity_poly.pdbx_strand_id
1 'polypeptide(L)'
;MKKSSLIILFCFFTAMLATGTCLLCEHCKSASDLCSGPLQNCTGVEEDACLTLTIETRADKVRKVVTYKGCTKLSYCPPGPWTITMDLKKRIRSNSECCCWDHCNKGGLRLPVLGKQNRLWCPRFKSSTCSIDDKLYCHGREINCFYLAGYTESGGKNETYVRRGCGTKHTCIDKPGIFGIPGLFLEKVTKTECSKAT
;
A
#
# COMPACT_ATOMS: atom_id res chain seq x y z
N MET A 1 23.96 -0.78 -54.71
CA MET A 1 23.18 -1.75 -53.89
C MET A 1 23.35 -1.61 -52.36
N LYS A 2 24.19 -0.71 -51.81
CA LYS A 2 24.41 -0.60 -50.34
C LYS A 2 23.48 0.38 -49.59
N LYS A 3 22.94 1.41 -50.25
CA LYS A 3 22.07 2.44 -49.62
C LYS A 3 20.67 1.93 -49.26
N SER A 4 20.06 1.10 -50.11
CA SER A 4 18.70 0.56 -49.87
C SER A 4 18.66 -0.41 -48.68
N SER A 5 19.71 -1.23 -48.52
CA SER A 5 19.83 -2.19 -47.41
C SER A 5 19.99 -1.52 -46.04
N LEU A 6 20.62 -0.34 -45.97
CA LEU A 6 20.81 0.40 -44.72
C LEU A 6 19.51 1.09 -44.24
N ILE A 7 18.68 1.55 -45.19
CA ILE A 7 17.39 2.19 -44.90
C ILE A 7 16.38 1.15 -44.39
N ILE A 8 16.35 -0.04 -44.99
CA ILE A 8 15.46 -1.13 -44.55
C ILE A 8 15.85 -1.59 -43.14
N LEU A 9 17.14 -1.72 -42.84
CA LEU A 9 17.62 -2.13 -41.51
C LEU A 9 17.28 -1.09 -40.42
N PHE A 10 17.30 0.21 -40.75
CA PHE A 10 16.93 1.28 -39.83
C PHE A 10 15.41 1.29 -39.55
N CYS A 11 14.57 1.06 -40.57
CA CYS A 11 13.12 0.95 -40.40
C CYS A 11 12.70 -0.26 -39.53
N PHE A 12 13.38 -1.40 -39.66
CA PHE A 12 13.14 -2.57 -38.80
C PHE A 12 13.54 -2.32 -37.34
N PHE A 13 14.64 -1.58 -37.09
CA PHE A 13 15.05 -1.21 -35.73
C PHE A 13 14.04 -0.27 -35.06
N THR A 14 13.50 0.71 -35.77
CA THR A 14 12.48 1.63 -35.23
C THR A 14 11.13 0.94 -34.96
N ALA A 15 10.78 -0.10 -35.73
CA ALA A 15 9.56 -0.88 -35.48
C ALA A 15 9.66 -1.76 -34.21
N MET A 16 10.85 -2.28 -33.89
CA MET A 16 11.08 -3.08 -32.68
C MET A 16 11.14 -2.24 -31.40
N LEU A 17 11.51 -0.95 -31.49
CA LEU A 17 11.52 -0.01 -30.37
C LEU A 17 10.11 0.40 -29.91
N ALA A 18 9.08 0.18 -30.75
CA ALA A 18 7.70 0.62 -30.50
C ALA A 18 6.77 -0.47 -29.94
N THR A 19 7.20 -1.73 -29.88
CA THR A 19 6.44 -2.79 -29.19
C THR A 19 7.01 -3.01 -27.80
N GLY A 20 6.88 -2.00 -26.93
CA GLY A 20 6.99 -2.24 -25.49
C GLY A 20 5.90 -3.23 -25.12
N THR A 21 6.27 -4.47 -24.82
CA THR A 21 5.33 -5.51 -24.41
C THR A 21 4.58 -5.01 -23.17
N CYS A 22 3.25 -4.90 -23.24
CA CYS A 22 2.44 -4.59 -22.08
C CYS A 22 2.66 -5.68 -21.02
N LEU A 23 2.97 -5.27 -19.80
CA LEU A 23 3.11 -6.17 -18.65
C LEU A 23 1.78 -6.91 -18.40
N LEU A 24 1.82 -8.24 -18.22
CA LEU A 24 0.65 -9.03 -17.83
C LEU A 24 0.62 -9.28 -16.32
N CYS A 25 -0.44 -8.86 -15.64
CA CYS A 25 -0.60 -9.06 -14.21
C CYS A 25 -1.86 -9.87 -13.89
N GLU A 26 -1.86 -10.63 -12.79
CA GLU A 26 -3.08 -11.24 -12.25
C GLU A 26 -3.94 -10.16 -11.58
N HIS A 27 -5.24 -10.14 -11.89
CA HIS A 27 -6.20 -9.16 -11.35
C HIS A 27 -7.24 -9.85 -10.47
N CYS A 28 -7.32 -9.48 -9.19
CA CYS A 28 -8.37 -9.97 -8.30
C CYS A 28 -8.60 -9.07 -7.10
N LYS A 29 -9.79 -9.17 -6.51
CA LYS A 29 -10.16 -8.55 -5.24
C LYS A 29 -10.96 -9.56 -4.42
N SER A 30 -10.56 -9.80 -3.18
CA SER A 30 -11.21 -10.79 -2.30
C SER A 30 -11.24 -10.32 -0.85
N ALA A 31 -12.22 -10.81 -0.09
CA ALA A 31 -12.29 -10.66 1.37
C ALA A 31 -11.47 -11.73 2.13
N SER A 32 -10.42 -12.25 1.51
CA SER A 32 -9.52 -13.28 2.02
C SER A 32 -8.05 -12.82 1.88
N ASP A 33 -7.12 -13.54 2.50
CA ASP A 33 -5.66 -13.33 2.37
C ASP A 33 -5.10 -13.85 1.03
N LEU A 34 -5.91 -14.60 0.29
CA LEU A 34 -5.62 -15.10 -1.04
C LEU A 34 -6.70 -14.67 -2.02
N CYS A 35 -6.28 -14.35 -3.24
CA CYS A 35 -7.19 -14.28 -4.37
C CYS A 35 -6.48 -14.74 -5.63
N SER A 36 -7.27 -15.25 -6.57
CA SER A 36 -6.84 -15.56 -7.91
C SER A 36 -7.84 -15.01 -8.91
N GLY A 37 -7.36 -14.66 -10.10
CA GLY A 37 -8.19 -14.07 -11.14
C GLY A 37 -7.53 -14.12 -12.51
N PRO A 38 -8.13 -13.47 -13.52
CA PRO A 38 -7.58 -13.48 -14.87
C PRO A 38 -6.29 -12.66 -14.96
N LEU A 39 -5.44 -13.02 -15.92
CA LEU A 39 -4.35 -12.17 -16.37
C LEU A 39 -4.89 -11.04 -17.24
N GLN A 40 -4.43 -9.82 -17.01
CA GLN A 40 -4.79 -8.64 -17.77
C GLN A 40 -3.52 -7.87 -18.16
N ASN A 41 -3.54 -7.25 -19.34
CA ASN A 41 -2.49 -6.34 -19.76
C ASN A 41 -2.59 -5.04 -18.96
N CYS A 42 -1.46 -4.54 -18.48
CA CYS A 42 -1.34 -3.19 -17.97
C CYS A 42 -1.38 -2.22 -19.15
N THR A 43 -2.49 -1.50 -19.26
CA THR A 43 -2.75 -0.55 -20.35
C THR A 43 -2.87 0.88 -19.85
N GLY A 44 -2.85 1.10 -18.53
CA GLY A 44 -2.83 2.43 -17.95
C GLY A 44 -1.53 3.17 -18.25
N VAL A 45 -1.63 4.50 -18.32
CA VAL A 45 -0.47 5.37 -18.55
C VAL A 45 0.53 5.20 -17.41
N GLU A 46 1.73 4.72 -17.75
CA GLU A 46 2.85 4.44 -16.83
C GLU A 46 2.58 3.31 -15.82
N GLU A 47 1.64 2.38 -16.09
CA GLU A 47 1.53 1.14 -15.30
C GLU A 47 2.64 0.16 -15.68
N ASP A 48 3.72 0.15 -14.89
CA ASP A 48 4.95 -0.60 -15.14
C ASP A 48 5.24 -1.69 -14.09
N ALA A 49 4.28 -1.98 -13.20
CA ALA A 49 4.42 -3.01 -12.19
C ALA A 49 3.11 -3.77 -11.91
N CYS A 50 3.23 -5.06 -11.62
CA CYS A 50 2.19 -5.83 -10.96
C CYS A 50 2.27 -5.62 -9.46
N LEU A 51 1.12 -5.59 -8.81
CA LEU A 51 0.98 -5.45 -7.37
C LEU A 51 0.27 -6.68 -6.79
N THR A 52 0.71 -7.08 -5.60
CA THR A 52 -0.14 -7.77 -4.61
C THR A 52 -0.19 -6.91 -3.35
N LEU A 53 -1.39 -6.70 -2.81
CA LEU A 53 -1.60 -5.99 -1.55
C LEU A 53 -2.58 -6.79 -0.69
N THR A 54 -2.19 -7.08 0.55
CA THR A 54 -3.08 -7.66 1.55
C THR A 54 -3.13 -6.77 2.77
N ILE A 55 -4.33 -6.46 3.25
CA ILE A 55 -4.59 -5.69 4.47
C ILE A 55 -5.50 -6.50 5.37
N GLU A 56 -5.12 -6.68 6.62
CA GLU A 56 -5.98 -7.21 7.68
C GLU A 56 -6.22 -6.15 8.74
N THR A 57 -7.49 -5.86 8.99
CA THR A 57 -7.95 -5.02 10.09
C THR A 57 -8.58 -5.90 11.16
N ARG A 58 -8.11 -5.75 12.41
CA ARG A 58 -8.76 -6.27 13.60
C ARG A 58 -9.28 -5.10 14.42
N ALA A 59 -10.59 -5.01 14.54
CA ALA A 59 -11.29 -4.02 15.34
C ALA A 59 -12.30 -4.74 16.24
N ASP A 60 -12.14 -4.62 17.56
CA ASP A 60 -12.92 -5.37 18.54
C ASP A 60 -12.86 -6.89 18.27
N LYS A 61 -14.01 -7.53 18.07
CA LYS A 61 -14.13 -8.96 17.72
C LYS A 61 -14.17 -9.20 16.21
N VAL A 62 -14.10 -8.13 15.41
CA VAL A 62 -14.24 -8.20 13.95
C VAL A 62 -12.87 -8.27 13.30
N ARG A 63 -12.69 -9.31 12.48
CA ARG A 63 -11.53 -9.47 11.58
C ARG A 63 -12.01 -9.26 10.16
N LYS A 64 -11.41 -8.30 9.45
CA LYS A 64 -11.60 -8.08 8.01
C LYS A 64 -10.27 -8.23 7.31
N VAL A 65 -10.22 -9.05 6.26
CA VAL A 65 -9.05 -9.21 5.40
C VAL A 65 -9.48 -8.80 4.00
N VAL A 66 -8.62 -8.08 3.29
CA VAL A 66 -8.80 -7.75 1.88
C VAL A 66 -7.48 -8.02 1.16
N THR A 67 -7.54 -8.74 0.05
CA THR A 67 -6.43 -8.90 -0.89
C THR A 67 -6.81 -8.33 -2.23
N TYR A 68 -5.86 -7.61 -2.83
CA TYR A 68 -5.95 -7.05 -4.16
C TYR A 68 -4.72 -7.42 -4.97
N LYS A 69 -4.95 -7.70 -6.25
CA LYS A 69 -3.91 -7.81 -7.27
C LYS A 69 -4.31 -7.01 -8.51
N GLY A 70 -3.33 -6.42 -9.16
CA GLY A 70 -3.52 -5.72 -10.43
C GLY A 70 -2.28 -4.96 -10.88
N CYS A 71 -2.45 -4.13 -11.90
CA CYS A 71 -1.45 -3.20 -12.40
C CYS A 71 -1.32 -1.96 -11.51
N THR A 72 -0.12 -1.39 -11.44
CA THR A 72 0.17 -0.13 -10.77
C THR A 72 1.44 0.51 -11.35
N LYS A 73 1.80 1.69 -10.86
CA LYS A 73 3.11 2.29 -11.08
C LYS A 73 4.05 1.81 -9.98
N LEU A 74 5.30 1.48 -10.29
CA LEU A 74 6.28 1.08 -9.29
C LEU A 74 6.46 2.16 -8.21
N SER A 75 6.38 3.44 -8.59
CA SER A 75 6.43 4.58 -7.65
C SER A 75 5.25 4.66 -6.67
N TYR A 76 4.13 3.99 -6.98
CA TYR A 76 2.96 3.89 -6.11
C TYR A 76 2.93 2.61 -5.31
N CYS A 77 3.98 1.79 -5.38
CA CYS A 77 4.06 0.57 -4.60
C CYS A 77 3.98 0.90 -3.10
N PRO A 78 2.95 0.41 -2.38
CA PRO A 78 2.81 0.72 -0.97
C PRO A 78 4.02 0.17 -0.19
N PRO A 79 4.53 0.90 0.82
CA PRO A 79 5.59 0.38 1.66
C PRO A 79 5.05 -0.78 2.51
N GLY A 80 5.87 -1.80 2.76
CA GLY A 80 5.47 -3.00 3.47
C GLY A 80 6.65 -3.93 3.73
N PRO A 81 6.50 -4.93 4.62
CA PRO A 81 5.36 -5.16 5.50
C PRO A 81 5.33 -4.21 6.71
N TRP A 82 4.14 -3.97 7.27
CA TRP A 82 3.96 -3.18 8.49
C TRP A 82 2.81 -3.63 9.38
N THR A 83 2.88 -3.24 10.65
CA THR A 83 1.76 -3.30 11.60
C THR A 83 1.56 -1.94 12.26
N ILE A 84 0.32 -1.64 12.61
CA ILE A 84 -0.06 -0.48 13.41
C ILE A 84 -1.06 -0.84 14.50
N THR A 85 -0.97 -0.12 15.61
CA THR A 85 -1.94 -0.10 16.70
C THR A 85 -2.44 1.33 16.85
N MET A 86 -3.73 1.57 16.61
CA MET A 86 -4.33 2.93 16.66
C MET A 86 -5.16 3.17 17.93
N ASP A 87 -5.72 2.11 18.49
CA ASP A 87 -6.50 2.13 19.72
C ASP A 87 -6.38 0.78 20.43
N LEU A 88 -6.86 0.68 21.67
CA LEU A 88 -6.79 -0.52 22.51
C LEU A 88 -7.34 -1.77 21.82
N LYS A 89 -8.30 -1.59 20.91
CA LYS A 89 -8.98 -2.69 20.21
C LYS A 89 -8.83 -2.63 18.69
N LYS A 90 -7.99 -1.75 18.15
CA LYS A 90 -7.83 -1.55 16.70
C LYS A 90 -6.38 -1.72 16.27
N ARG A 91 -6.10 -2.83 15.59
CA ARG A 91 -4.80 -3.18 15.02
C ARG A 91 -4.94 -3.49 13.53
N ILE A 92 -3.99 -3.03 12.74
CA ILE A 92 -3.95 -3.29 11.30
C ILE A 92 -2.58 -3.84 10.95
N ARG A 93 -2.55 -4.78 10.00
CA ARG A 93 -1.33 -5.25 9.37
C ARG A 93 -1.49 -5.28 7.86
N SER A 94 -0.40 -5.02 7.16
CA SER A 94 -0.39 -5.07 5.71
C SER A 94 0.94 -5.59 5.20
N ASN A 95 0.89 -6.20 4.03
CA ASN A 95 2.05 -6.46 3.20
C ASN A 95 1.70 -6.13 1.74
N SER A 96 2.70 -5.67 1.00
CA SER A 96 2.61 -5.29 -0.39
C SER A 96 3.91 -5.62 -1.10
N GLU A 97 3.81 -6.12 -2.32
CA GLU A 97 4.95 -6.38 -3.19
C GLU A 97 4.61 -5.93 -4.60
N CYS A 98 5.58 -5.29 -5.26
CA CYS A 98 5.49 -4.92 -6.67
C CYS A 98 6.65 -5.51 -7.46
N CYS A 99 6.38 -5.87 -8.70
CA CYS A 99 7.32 -6.56 -9.59
C CYS A 99 7.02 -6.22 -11.05
N CYS A 100 8.02 -6.32 -11.93
CA CYS A 100 7.97 -5.75 -13.28
C CYS A 100 8.10 -6.82 -14.40
N TRP A 101 7.61 -8.03 -14.15
CA TRP A 101 7.58 -9.11 -15.16
C TRP A 101 6.25 -9.86 -15.16
N ASP A 102 5.92 -10.51 -16.26
CA ASP A 102 4.61 -11.11 -16.46
C ASP A 102 4.26 -12.13 -15.37
N HIS A 103 3.04 -11.99 -14.85
CA HIS A 103 2.42 -12.86 -13.84
C HIS A 103 3.27 -12.99 -12.56
N CYS A 104 4.14 -12.01 -12.28
CA CYS A 104 5.02 -12.03 -11.11
C CYS A 104 4.26 -11.96 -9.78
N ASN A 105 3.03 -11.43 -9.80
CA ASN A 105 2.15 -11.30 -8.64
C ASN A 105 1.31 -12.57 -8.36
N LYS A 106 1.71 -13.73 -8.87
CA LYS A 106 1.08 -15.02 -8.57
C LYS A 106 1.21 -15.39 -7.09
N GLY A 107 0.19 -16.06 -6.54
CA GLY A 107 0.20 -16.54 -5.15
C GLY A 107 -0.33 -15.52 -4.15
N GLY A 108 0.23 -15.46 -2.94
CA GLY A 108 -0.23 -14.55 -1.89
C GLY A 108 0.89 -14.07 -1.00
N LEU A 109 0.62 -13.01 -0.24
CA LEU A 109 1.61 -12.41 0.65
C LEU A 109 1.48 -12.94 2.07
N ARG A 110 2.62 -13.11 2.73
CA ARG A 110 2.65 -13.37 4.17
C ARG A 110 2.48 -12.07 4.92
N LEU A 111 1.38 -11.94 5.67
CA LEU A 111 1.17 -10.82 6.57
C LEU A 111 2.11 -10.90 7.78
N PRO A 112 2.61 -9.76 8.28
CA PRO A 112 3.43 -9.77 9.49
C PRO A 112 2.63 -10.29 10.69
N VAL A 113 3.33 -10.93 11.62
CA VAL A 113 2.72 -11.47 12.84
C VAL A 113 2.36 -10.32 13.78
N LEU A 114 1.12 -10.31 14.27
CA LEU A 114 0.72 -9.39 15.33
C LEU A 114 1.36 -9.81 16.64
N GLY A 115 2.40 -9.07 17.07
CA GLY A 115 3.10 -9.33 18.32
C GLY A 115 2.24 -9.01 19.55
N LYS A 116 2.71 -9.51 20.72
CA LYS A 116 2.24 -9.10 22.04
C LYS A 116 2.65 -7.65 22.33
N GLN A 117 2.07 -7.05 23.36
CA GLN A 117 2.47 -5.73 23.85
C GLN A 117 3.97 -5.71 24.14
N ASN A 118 4.66 -4.66 23.66
CA ASN A 118 6.06 -4.41 23.95
C ASN A 118 6.19 -3.34 25.04
N ARG A 119 7.42 -2.91 25.32
CA ARG A 119 7.71 -1.92 26.39
C ARG A 119 7.54 -0.46 25.95
N LEU A 120 7.24 -0.23 24.68
CA LEU A 120 7.14 1.10 24.10
C LEU A 120 5.70 1.60 24.12
N TRP A 121 5.52 2.91 24.10
CA TRP A 121 4.22 3.53 24.03
C TRP A 121 4.23 4.82 23.21
N CYS A 122 3.05 5.19 22.72
CA CYS A 122 2.79 6.45 22.05
C CYS A 122 1.73 7.26 22.78
N PRO A 123 1.77 8.60 22.70
CA PRO A 123 0.76 9.44 23.33
C PRO A 123 -0.62 9.20 22.72
N ARG A 124 -1.62 8.97 23.56
CA ARG A 124 -3.02 8.75 23.18
C ARG A 124 -3.84 9.96 23.61
N PHE A 125 -4.47 10.63 22.66
CA PHE A 125 -5.40 11.70 22.97
C PHE A 125 -6.76 11.12 23.30
N LYS A 126 -7.35 11.61 24.39
CA LYS A 126 -8.74 11.39 24.74
C LYS A 126 -9.58 12.48 24.09
N SER A 127 -10.46 12.10 23.16
CA SER A 127 -11.33 13.05 22.46
C SER A 127 -12.28 13.80 23.39
N SER A 128 -12.66 13.20 24.51
CA SER A 128 -13.58 13.79 25.50
C SER A 128 -12.96 14.92 26.32
N THR A 129 -11.63 14.95 26.46
CA THR A 129 -10.93 15.88 27.37
C THR A 129 -9.87 16.73 26.67
N CYS A 130 -9.74 16.59 25.34
CA CYS A 130 -8.71 17.25 24.53
C CYS A 130 -7.28 17.19 25.13
N SER A 131 -6.97 16.12 25.86
CA SER A 131 -5.71 15.94 26.60
C SER A 131 -4.98 14.67 26.17
N ILE A 132 -3.66 14.73 26.32
CA ILE A 132 -2.71 13.65 26.00
C ILE A 132 -2.20 13.06 27.32
N ASP A 133 -3.10 12.46 28.10
CA ASP A 133 -2.71 11.84 29.39
C ASP A 133 -2.67 10.31 29.35
N ASP A 134 -3.03 9.71 28.21
CA ASP A 134 -3.07 8.26 28.09
C ASP A 134 -1.92 7.70 27.25
N LYS A 135 -1.47 6.52 27.64
CA LYS A 135 -0.48 5.74 26.90
C LYS A 135 -1.18 4.74 26.00
N LEU A 136 -0.83 4.73 24.72
CA LEU A 136 -1.13 3.62 23.82
C LEU A 136 0.10 2.73 23.74
N TYR A 137 0.03 1.54 24.35
CA TYR A 137 1.15 0.60 24.31
C TYR A 137 1.32 -0.01 22.92
N CYS A 138 2.56 -0.02 22.46
CA CYS A 138 2.94 -0.58 21.18
C CYS A 138 3.09 -2.10 21.25
N HIS A 139 3.08 -2.76 20.10
CA HIS A 139 3.10 -4.22 20.01
C HIS A 139 4.17 -4.73 19.07
N GLY A 140 4.77 -5.88 19.41
CA GLY A 140 5.76 -6.53 18.56
C GLY A 140 6.89 -5.59 18.16
N ARG A 141 7.02 -5.35 16.85
CA ARG A 141 8.07 -4.52 16.23
C ARG A 141 7.63 -3.07 15.98
N GLU A 142 6.53 -2.64 16.57
CA GLU A 142 6.11 -1.23 16.51
C GLU A 142 7.05 -0.40 17.39
N ILE A 143 7.76 0.54 16.76
CA ILE A 143 8.84 1.33 17.36
C ILE A 143 8.66 2.84 17.13
N ASN A 144 7.66 3.24 16.35
CA ASN A 144 7.40 4.63 16.02
C ASN A 144 5.98 5.03 16.43
N CYS A 145 5.81 6.30 16.81
CA CYS A 145 4.54 6.97 16.87
C CYS A 145 4.28 7.67 15.54
N PHE A 146 3.16 7.37 14.90
CA PHE A 146 2.75 8.01 13.65
C PHE A 146 1.51 8.87 13.87
N TYR A 147 1.38 9.92 13.08
CA TYR A 147 0.18 10.73 12.91
C TYR A 147 -0.03 10.97 11.41
N LEU A 148 -1.25 10.76 10.94
CA LEU A 148 -1.67 10.97 9.56
C LEU A 148 -3.04 11.66 9.59
N ALA A 149 -3.19 12.74 8.83
CA ALA A 149 -4.47 13.36 8.57
C ALA A 149 -4.66 13.57 7.08
N GLY A 150 -5.90 13.49 6.62
CA GLY A 150 -6.21 13.57 5.20
C GLY A 150 -7.70 13.38 4.92
N TYR A 151 -7.99 13.02 3.68
CA TYR A 151 -9.33 12.64 3.27
C TYR A 151 -9.31 11.49 2.26
N THR A 152 -10.38 10.69 2.29
CA THR A 152 -10.67 9.63 1.32
C THR A 152 -11.82 10.05 0.43
N GLU A 153 -11.73 9.74 -0.86
CA GLU A 153 -12.82 9.98 -1.80
C GLU A 153 -13.71 8.72 -1.86
N SER A 154 -14.97 8.85 -1.46
CA SER A 154 -15.96 7.78 -1.55
C SER A 154 -17.29 8.36 -2.05
N GLY A 155 -17.74 7.89 -3.23
CA GLY A 155 -19.03 8.32 -3.81
C GLY A 155 -19.16 9.83 -4.04
N GLY A 156 -18.07 10.51 -4.40
CA GLY A 156 -18.04 11.96 -4.64
C GLY A 156 -18.06 12.84 -3.38
N LYS A 157 -17.92 12.24 -2.19
CA LYS A 157 -17.73 12.98 -0.92
C LYS A 157 -16.33 12.72 -0.38
N ASN A 158 -15.69 13.80 0.06
CA ASN A 158 -14.42 13.73 0.77
C ASN A 158 -14.69 13.48 2.26
N GLU A 159 -14.39 12.28 2.74
CA GLU A 159 -14.44 11.95 4.15
C GLU A 159 -13.08 12.24 4.78
N THR A 160 -13.03 13.19 5.71
CA THR A 160 -11.80 13.50 6.44
C THR A 160 -11.51 12.44 7.50
N TYR A 161 -10.23 12.16 7.73
CA TYR A 161 -9.80 11.23 8.76
C TYR A 161 -8.53 11.72 9.46
N VAL A 162 -8.36 11.22 10.69
CA VAL A 162 -7.11 11.30 11.44
C VAL A 162 -6.79 9.90 11.96
N ARG A 163 -5.56 9.45 11.72
CA ARG A 163 -5.03 8.20 12.25
C ARG A 163 -3.74 8.51 12.99
N ARG A 164 -3.60 7.95 14.19
CA ARG A 164 -2.34 7.98 14.91
C ARG A 164 -2.21 6.77 15.80
N GLY A 165 -0.99 6.48 16.23
CA GLY A 165 -0.71 5.41 17.18
C GLY A 165 0.68 4.85 17.00
N CYS A 166 0.85 3.58 17.35
CA CYS A 166 2.11 2.86 17.19
C CYS A 166 2.22 2.24 15.81
N GLY A 167 3.42 2.25 15.22
CA GLY A 167 3.70 1.68 13.93
C GLY A 167 5.12 1.11 13.83
N THR A 168 5.29 0.17 12.90
CA THR A 168 6.63 -0.28 12.47
C THR A 168 7.34 0.78 11.64
N LYS A 169 8.61 0.54 11.25
CA LYS A 169 9.38 1.47 10.41
C LYS A 169 8.65 1.91 9.14
N HIS A 170 8.05 0.97 8.40
CA HIS A 170 7.35 1.25 7.13
C HIS A 170 5.99 1.94 7.30
N THR A 171 5.51 2.14 8.52
CA THR A 171 4.28 2.90 8.78
C THR A 171 4.49 4.40 8.58
N CYS A 172 5.70 4.90 8.82
CA CYS A 172 5.98 6.31 8.69
C CYS A 172 6.05 6.70 7.22
N ILE A 173 5.20 7.64 6.86
CA ILE A 173 5.15 8.23 5.52
C ILE A 173 5.96 9.51 5.55
N ASP A 174 6.94 9.61 4.67
CA ASP A 174 7.93 10.69 4.72
C ASP A 174 7.36 12.05 4.30
N LYS A 175 6.30 12.09 3.48
CA LYS A 175 5.69 13.34 2.99
C LYS A 175 4.18 13.21 2.73
N PRO A 176 3.40 14.29 2.90
CA PRO A 176 2.03 14.36 2.39
C PRO A 176 1.96 14.06 0.89
N GLY A 177 0.83 13.56 0.42
CA GLY A 177 0.69 13.10 -0.96
C GLY A 177 -0.59 12.31 -1.19
N ILE A 178 -0.72 11.79 -2.40
CA ILE A 178 -1.77 10.85 -2.76
C ILE A 178 -1.18 9.45 -2.61
N PHE A 179 -1.83 8.64 -1.79
CA PHE A 179 -1.46 7.25 -1.52
C PHE A 179 -2.60 6.31 -1.91
N GLY A 180 -2.23 5.07 -2.17
CA GLY A 180 -3.16 4.03 -2.56
C GLY A 180 -3.05 3.68 -4.03
N ILE A 181 -4.07 2.99 -4.52
CA ILE A 181 -4.10 2.41 -5.86
C ILE A 181 -5.34 2.97 -6.57
N PRO A 182 -5.15 3.71 -7.67
CA PRO A 182 -6.26 4.18 -8.49
C PRO A 182 -7.26 3.06 -8.80
N GLY A 183 -8.56 3.33 -8.63
CA GLY A 183 -9.63 2.34 -8.83
C GLY A 183 -9.86 1.36 -7.67
N LEU A 184 -8.99 1.30 -6.65
CA LEU A 184 -9.20 0.49 -5.44
C LEU A 184 -9.45 1.36 -4.21
N PHE A 185 -8.49 2.22 -3.88
CA PHE A 185 -8.61 3.23 -2.83
C PHE A 185 -7.60 4.34 -3.12
N LEU A 186 -8.06 5.58 -3.00
CA LEU A 186 -7.18 6.75 -3.03
C LEU A 186 -7.38 7.52 -1.75
N GLU A 187 -6.25 7.91 -1.18
CA GLU A 187 -6.21 8.66 0.05
C GLU A 187 -5.27 9.83 -0.13
N LYS A 188 -5.78 11.05 0.07
CA LYS A 188 -4.92 12.23 0.10
C LYS A 188 -4.52 12.51 1.54
N VAL A 189 -3.27 12.24 1.85
CA VAL A 189 -2.63 12.60 3.13
C VAL A 189 -2.20 14.05 3.03
N THR A 190 -2.70 14.90 3.92
CA THR A 190 -2.37 16.33 3.99
C THR A 190 -1.37 16.64 5.11
N LYS A 191 -1.30 15.80 6.13
CA LYS A 191 -0.36 15.94 7.25
C LYS A 191 0.17 14.58 7.68
N THR A 192 1.49 14.50 7.88
CA THR A 192 2.18 13.32 8.43
C THR A 192 3.16 13.77 9.51
N GLU A 193 3.23 13.01 10.61
CA GLU A 193 4.28 13.15 11.62
C GLU A 193 4.72 11.75 12.05
N CYS A 194 6.02 11.59 12.29
CA CYS A 194 6.58 10.34 12.82
C CYS A 194 7.64 10.67 13.87
N SER A 195 7.60 9.96 14.98
CA SER A 195 8.58 10.06 16.08
C SER A 195 8.87 8.67 16.64
N LYS A 196 9.94 8.53 17.41
CA LYS A 196 10.21 7.26 18.12
C LYS A 196 9.21 7.09 19.26
N ALA A 197 8.76 5.86 19.45
CA ALA A 197 7.97 5.50 20.63
C ALA A 197 8.85 5.56 21.90
N THR A 198 8.22 5.87 23.04
CA THR A 198 8.89 6.05 24.34
C THR A 198 8.91 4.78 25.15
#